data_AF-A0A9Q5BZ43-F1
#
_entry.id   AF-A0A9Q5BZ43-F1
#
_cell.length_a   1.000
_cell.length_b   1.000
_cell.length_c   1.000
_cell.angle_alpha   90.00
_cell.angle_beta   90.00
_cell.angle_gamma   90.00
#
_symmetry.space_group_name_H-M   'P 1'
#
loop_
_entity.id
_entity.type
_entity.pdbx_description
1 polymer ?
#
loop_
_entity_poly.entity_id
_entity_poly.type
_entity_poly.pdbx_seq_one_letter_code
_entity_poly.pdbx_strand_id
1 'polypeptide(L)' 'MKFVLAPDSFKESMTAAEVCQAMEKGIRKAIPEAEIISVPMADGG' A
#
# COMPACT_ATOMS: atom_id res chain seq x y z
N MET A 1 -9.18 -4.75 -12.46
CA MET A 1 -8.13 -3.73 -12.72
C MET A 1 -6.96 -4.02 -11.78
N LYS A 2 -5.71 -3.84 -12.23
CA LYS A 2 -4.53 -4.21 -11.45
C LYS A 2 -3.82 -2.97 -10.89
N PHE A 3 -3.45 -3.02 -9.62
CA PHE A 3 -2.74 -1.95 -8.91
C PHE A 3 -1.45 -2.48 -8.30
N VAL A 4 -0.37 -1.73 -8.45
CA VAL A 4 0.88 -1.95 -7.73
C VAL A 4 1.01 -0.86 -6.67
N LEU A 5 1.12 -1.25 -5.41
CA LEU A 5 1.29 -0.35 -4.28
C LEU A 5 2.77 -0.36 -3.91
N ALA A 6 3.48 0.73 -4.20
CA ALA A 6 4.89 0.89 -3.84
C ALA A 6 5.13 2.10 -2.93
N PRO A 7 4.45 2.22 -1.77
CA PRO A 7 4.65 3.32 -0.84
C PRO A 7 5.91 3.14 0.00
N ASP A 8 6.40 4.25 0.54
CA ASP A 8 7.35 4.29 1.65
C ASP A 8 6.60 4.42 2.99
N SER A 9 7.33 4.26 4.09
CA SER A 9 6.85 4.49 5.44
C SER A 9 6.50 5.96 5.68
N PHE A 10 5.55 6.18 6.58
CA PHE A 10 5.28 7.49 7.15
C PHE A 10 6.08 7.58 8.44
N LYS A 11 7.14 8.38 8.41
CA LYS A 11 8.08 8.55 9.53
C LYS A 11 7.35 8.75 10.85
N GLU A 12 7.71 7.94 11.85
CA GLU A 12 7.14 7.94 13.21
C GLU A 12 5.62 7.65 13.29
N SER A 13 5.00 7.16 12.22
CA SER A 13 3.55 6.94 12.17
C SER A 13 3.19 5.54 11.67
N MET A 14 3.57 5.19 10.44
CA MET A 14 3.18 3.93 9.80
C MET A 14 4.36 3.36 9.02
N THR A 15 4.59 2.07 9.16
CA THR A 15 5.50 1.31 8.29
C THR A 15 4.98 1.28 6.84
N ALA A 16 5.86 1.11 5.86
CA ALA A 16 5.47 0.99 4.45
C ALA A 16 4.43 -0.14 4.23
N ALA A 17 4.52 -1.22 5.02
CA ALA A 17 3.56 -2.33 4.99
C ALA A 17 2.17 -1.91 5.48
N GLU A 18 2.07 -1.12 6.56
CA GLU A 18 0.80 -0.58 7.06
C GLU A 18 0.17 0.39 6.05
N VAL A 19 0.99 1.17 5.35
CA VAL A 19 0.52 2.04 4.26
C VAL A 19 -0.06 1.20 3.13
N CYS A 20 0.61 0.14 2.69
CA CYS A 20 0.08 -0.81 1.70
C CYS A 20 -1.29 -1.37 2.12
N GLN A 21 -1.45 -1.79 3.38
CA GLN A 21 -2.71 -2.33 3.88
C GLN A 21 -3.84 -1.28 3.89
N ALA A 22 -3.53 -0.05 4.29
CA ALA A 22 -4.49 1.05 4.29
C ALA A 22 -4.94 1.39 2.86
N MET A 23 -3.99 1.47 1.92
CA MET A 23 -4.27 1.69 0.50
C MET A 23 -5.12 0.57 -0.10
N GLU A 24 -4.76 -0.70 0.15
CA GLU A 24 -5.52 -1.87 -0.31
C GLU A 24 -6.97 -1.83 0.19
N LYS A 25 -7.18 -1.53 1.48
CA LYS A 25 -8.51 -1.40 2.06
C LYS A 25 -9.33 -0.30 1.38
N GLY A 26 -8.70 0.83 1.05
CA GLY A 26 -9.35 1.92 0.32
C GLY A 26 -9.73 1.51 -1.11
N ILE A 27 -8.80 0.88 -1.83
CA ILE A 27 -9.02 0.43 -3.21
C ILE A 27 -10.13 -0.62 -3.26
N ARG A 28 -10.09 -1.64 -2.40
CA ARG A 28 -11.13 -2.69 -2.38
C ARG A 28 -12.51 -2.19 -2.00
N LYS A 29 -12.62 -1.10 -1.24
CA LYS A 29 -13.91 -0.46 -0.96
C LYS A 29 -14.53 0.16 -2.22
N ALA A 30 -13.72 0.72 -3.12
CA ALA A 30 -14.18 1.33 -4.35
C ALA A 30 -14.27 0.33 -5.52
N ILE A 31 -13.34 -0.62 -5.57
CA ILE A 31 -13.19 -1.64 -6.61
C ILE A 31 -12.93 -3.00 -5.93
N PRO A 32 -13.97 -3.74 -5.53
CA PRO A 32 -13.83 -4.99 -4.77
C PRO A 32 -12.95 -6.05 -5.46
N GLU A 33 -13.06 -6.11 -6.79
CA GLU A 33 -12.36 -7.06 -7.67
C GLU A 33 -10.96 -6.55 -8.10
N ALA A 34 -10.40 -5.55 -7.42
CA ALA A 34 -9.06 -5.07 -7.72
C ALA A 34 -8.02 -6.17 -7.42
N GLU A 35 -7.14 -6.40 -8.40
CA GLU A 35 -5.95 -7.23 -8.21
C GLU A 35 -4.84 -6.31 -7.68
N ILE A 36 -4.29 -6.63 -6.52
CA ILE A 36 -3.37 -5.74 -5.79
C ILE A 36 -2.06 -6.48 -5.55
N ILE A 37 -0.95 -5.83 -5.91
CA ILE A 37 0.40 -6.26 -5.58
C ILE A 37 1.02 -5.21 -4.67
N SER A 38 1.33 -5.61 -3.43
CA SER A 38 1.95 -4.74 -2.43
C SER A 38 3.46 -4.92 -2.43
N VAL A 39 4.18 -3.82 -2.64
CA VAL A 39 5.65 -3.74 -2.68
C VAL A 39 6.09 -2.62 -1.73
N PRO A 40 6.04 -2.84 -0.39
CA PRO A 40 6.46 -1.82 0.56
C PRO A 40 7.94 -1.47 0.32
N MET A 41 8.21 -0.18 0.11
CA MET A 41 9.53 0.33 -0.23
C MET A 41 10.26 0.86 1.00
N ALA A 42 11.58 0.96 0.89
CA ALA A 42 12.46 1.67 1.81
C ALA A 42 13.61 2.30 1.00
N ASP A 43 14.03 3.51 1.37
CA ASP A 43 15.12 4.23 0.72
C ASP A 43 16.51 3.99 1.35
N GLY A 44 16.57 3.15 2.40
CA GLY A 44 17.82 2.73 3.05
C GLY A 44 18.33 3.67 4.13
N GLY A 45 17.48 4.57 4.65
CA GLY A 45 17.77 5.39 5.83
C GLY A 45 18.00 4.63 7.13
#